data_AF-A0A101IL63-F1
#
_entry.id   AF-A0A101IL63-F1
#
_cell.length_a   1.000
_cell.length_b   1.000
_cell.length_c   1.000
_cell.angle_alpha   90.00
_cell.angle_beta   90.00
_cell.angle_gamma   90.00
#
_symmetry.space_group_name_H-M   'P 1'
#
loop_
_entity.id
_entity.type
_entity.pdbx_description
1 polymer ?
#
loop_
_entity_poly.entity_id
_entity_poly.type
_entity_poly.pdbx_seq_one_letter_code
_entity_poly.pdbx_strand_id
1 'polypeptide(L)'
;MWRDWQKVIAGCGAKNCLVIMPDAVLNKTIVGLMTSIYGNVGQRCLAGTNIIIVGEDKVFYQKFRDAFVEKASKIRVGYGLDESVQMGPVRDKTKKERVVSYIEKGIKEGAKLTLDGRKVDIVGDYPDTCFLGTTLFEEVNPDMTIAREEIFGPVATFMRAKTLDKAYRYNS
;
A
#
# COMPACT_ATOMS: atom_id res chain seq x y z
N MET A 1 -19.45 -43.58 -9.66
CA MET A 1 -19.05 -42.75 -8.50
C MET A 1 -19.30 -41.31 -8.88
N TRP A 2 -20.50 -40.79 -8.60
CA TRP A 2 -20.89 -39.44 -8.97
C TRP A 2 -20.28 -38.46 -7.95
N ARG A 3 -19.56 -37.44 -8.42
CA ARG A 3 -19.15 -36.32 -7.57
C ARG A 3 -20.37 -35.44 -7.34
N ASP A 4 -20.81 -35.33 -6.08
CA ASP A 4 -21.79 -34.34 -5.68
C ASP A 4 -21.19 -32.94 -5.86
N TRP A 5 -21.72 -32.19 -6.82
CA TRP A 5 -21.29 -30.82 -7.09
C TRP A 5 -21.88 -29.88 -6.03
N GLN A 6 -21.07 -29.54 -5.02
CA GLN A 6 -21.39 -28.50 -4.05
C GLN A 6 -21.24 -27.11 -4.69
N LYS A 7 -22.20 -26.21 -4.42
CA LYS A 7 -22.09 -24.81 -4.86
C LYS A 7 -21.06 -24.10 -3.99
N VAL A 8 -20.12 -23.39 -4.61
CA VAL A 8 -19.05 -22.65 -3.92
C VAL A 8 -19.02 -21.20 -4.40
N ILE A 9 -18.85 -20.27 -3.46
CA ILE A 9 -18.48 -18.88 -3.71
C ILE A 9 -17.14 -18.66 -3.01
N ALA A 10 -16.09 -18.33 -3.77
CA ALA A 10 -14.74 -18.14 -3.26
C ALA A 10 -14.20 -16.75 -3.61
N GLY A 11 -14.01 -15.90 -2.60
CA GLY A 11 -13.29 -14.64 -2.73
C GLY A 11 -11.79 -14.87 -2.56
N CYS A 12 -11.00 -14.38 -3.51
CA CYS A 12 -9.54 -14.55 -3.53
C CYS A 12 -8.81 -13.23 -3.24
N GLY A 13 -7.49 -13.26 -3.35
CA GLY A 13 -6.63 -12.08 -3.27
C GLY A 13 -6.93 -11.05 -4.36
N ALA A 14 -6.48 -9.82 -4.15
CA ALA A 14 -6.67 -8.73 -5.11
C ALA A 14 -5.50 -7.75 -5.12
N LYS A 15 -5.34 -7.05 -6.25
CA LYS A 15 -4.39 -5.95 -6.40
C LYS A 15 -5.14 -4.71 -6.86
N ASN A 16 -5.69 -3.96 -5.91
CA ASN A 16 -6.56 -2.83 -6.23
C ASN A 16 -5.75 -1.59 -6.60
N CYS A 17 -6.20 -0.91 -7.66
CA CYS A 17 -5.67 0.38 -8.10
C CYS A 17 -6.65 1.52 -7.74
N LEU A 18 -6.11 2.65 -7.28
CA LEU A 18 -6.83 3.89 -7.03
C LEU A 18 -6.28 4.99 -7.92
N VAL A 19 -7.13 5.56 -8.78
CA VAL A 19 -6.73 6.60 -9.73
C VAL A 19 -6.99 7.98 -9.13
N ILE A 20 -5.98 8.84 -9.13
CA ILE A 20 -6.04 10.21 -8.62
C ILE A 20 -5.98 11.18 -9.80
N MET A 21 -7.08 11.88 -10.01
CA MET A 21 -7.20 12.92 -11.03
C MET A 21 -6.70 14.28 -10.50
N PRO A 22 -6.28 15.21 -11.38
CA PRO A 22 -5.78 16.53 -10.96
C PRO A 22 -6.78 17.39 -10.18
N ASP A 23 -8.08 17.15 -10.36
CA ASP A 23 -9.18 17.83 -9.68
C ASP A 23 -9.58 17.18 -8.34
N ALA A 24 -8.86 16.13 -7.91
CA ALA A 24 -9.13 15.46 -6.66
C ALA A 24 -8.96 16.38 -5.44
N VAL A 25 -9.90 16.28 -4.48
CA VAL A 25 -9.84 17.03 -3.22
C VAL A 25 -8.77 16.44 -2.30
N LEU A 26 -7.55 16.97 -2.42
CA LEU A 26 -6.31 16.42 -1.85
C LEU A 26 -6.44 15.89 -0.41
N ASN A 27 -6.90 16.72 0.53
CA ASN A 27 -6.96 16.35 1.94
C ASN A 27 -7.91 15.17 2.20
N LYS A 28 -9.09 15.17 1.56
CA LYS A 28 -10.07 14.08 1.71
C LYS A 28 -9.53 12.80 1.07
N THR A 29 -8.93 12.93 -0.12
CA THR A 29 -8.33 11.80 -0.84
C THR A 29 -7.24 11.14 0.00
N ILE A 30 -6.29 11.91 0.53
CA ILE A 30 -5.18 11.36 1.34
C ILE A 30 -5.69 10.64 2.58
N VAL A 31 -6.65 11.23 3.31
CA VAL A 31 -7.24 10.57 4.49
C VAL A 31 -7.87 9.22 4.12
N GLY A 32 -8.62 9.18 3.01
CA GLY A 32 -9.18 7.92 2.50
C GLY A 32 -8.11 6.89 2.14
N LEU A 33 -7.02 7.34 1.52
CA LEU A 33 -5.90 6.46 1.15
C LEU A 33 -5.17 5.89 2.36
N MET A 34 -4.95 6.68 3.41
CA MET A 34 -4.31 6.20 4.65
C MET A 34 -5.10 5.02 5.23
N THR A 35 -6.43 5.15 5.34
CA THR A 35 -7.30 4.10 5.86
C THR A 35 -7.40 2.89 4.91
N SER A 36 -7.38 3.13 3.59
CA SER A 36 -7.45 2.05 2.59
C SER A 36 -6.20 1.18 2.62
N ILE A 37 -5.01 1.80 2.67
CA ILE A 37 -3.73 1.12 2.49
C ILE A 37 -3.16 0.63 3.81
N TYR A 38 -3.15 1.48 4.84
CA TYR A 38 -2.48 1.19 6.11
C TYR A 38 -3.46 0.70 7.19
N GLY A 39 -4.77 0.89 6.99
CA GLY A 39 -5.79 0.28 7.85
C GLY A 39 -5.67 -1.25 7.86
N ASN A 40 -5.80 -1.84 9.05
CA ASN A 40 -5.52 -3.27 9.31
C ASN A 40 -4.14 -3.71 8.79
N VAL A 41 -3.16 -2.80 8.81
CA VAL A 41 -1.78 -3.07 8.37
C VAL A 41 -1.70 -3.50 6.90
N GLY A 42 -2.66 -3.04 6.07
CA GLY A 42 -2.76 -3.40 4.65
C GLY A 42 -3.15 -4.86 4.37
N GLN A 43 -3.56 -5.61 5.40
CA GLN A 43 -4.04 -6.98 5.29
C GLN A 43 -5.54 -7.02 4.96
N ARG A 44 -5.92 -6.37 3.85
CA ARG A 44 -7.31 -6.27 3.37
C ARG A 44 -7.34 -6.53 1.87
N CYS A 45 -8.24 -7.41 1.42
CA CYS A 45 -8.45 -7.68 -0.01
C CYS A 45 -8.94 -6.44 -0.79
N LEU A 46 -9.46 -5.42 -0.11
CA LEU A 46 -9.88 -4.14 -0.71
C LEU A 46 -8.84 -3.03 -0.56
N ALA A 47 -7.62 -3.33 -0.09
CA ALA A 47 -6.58 -2.33 0.07
C ALA A 47 -6.15 -1.76 -1.29
N GLY A 48 -6.26 -0.44 -1.45
CA GLY A 48 -5.89 0.31 -2.65
C GLY A 48 -4.38 0.56 -2.76
N THR A 49 -3.59 -0.51 -2.81
CA THR A 49 -2.12 -0.43 -2.67
C THR A 49 -1.41 0.20 -3.87
N ASN A 50 -2.04 0.20 -5.06
CA ASN A 50 -1.51 0.88 -6.25
C ASN A 50 -2.21 2.22 -6.45
N ILE A 51 -1.49 3.33 -6.25
CA ILE A 51 -2.01 4.68 -6.50
C ILE A 51 -1.50 5.14 -7.87
N ILE A 52 -2.40 5.43 -8.79
CA ILE A 52 -2.08 5.93 -10.13
C ILE A 52 -2.43 7.40 -10.19
N ILE A 53 -1.43 8.26 -10.27
CA ILE A 53 -1.63 9.71 -10.38
C ILE A 53 -1.68 10.09 -11.86
N VAL A 54 -2.78 10.69 -12.29
CA VAL A 54 -3.02 11.07 -13.69
C VAL A 54 -2.58 12.50 -13.95
N GLY A 55 -1.86 12.70 -15.05
CA GLY A 55 -1.46 14.01 -15.56
C GLY A 55 0.05 14.24 -15.57
N GLU A 56 0.44 15.30 -16.28
CA GLU A 56 1.83 15.71 -16.43
C GLU A 56 2.24 16.84 -15.47
N ASP A 57 1.29 17.36 -14.68
CA ASP A 57 1.54 18.42 -13.70
C ASP A 57 2.44 17.92 -12.56
N LYS A 58 3.72 18.31 -12.64
CA LYS A 58 4.74 17.98 -11.64
C LYS A 58 4.47 18.67 -10.30
N VAL A 59 3.87 19.86 -10.30
CA VAL A 59 3.56 20.62 -9.08
C VAL A 59 2.46 19.90 -8.30
N PHE A 60 1.40 19.48 -8.99
CA PHE A 60 0.35 18.66 -8.37
C PHE A 60 0.91 17.34 -7.82
N TYR A 61 1.72 16.62 -8.61
CA TYR A 61 2.35 15.37 -8.16
C TYR A 61 3.17 15.59 -6.89
N GLN A 62 4.05 16.60 -6.87
CA GLN A 62 4.91 16.89 -5.73
C GLN A 62 4.07 17.23 -4.49
N LYS A 63 3.07 18.11 -4.64
CA LYS A 63 2.14 18.48 -3.57
C LYS A 63 1.39 17.27 -3.01
N PHE A 64 0.91 16.39 -3.89
CA PHE A 64 0.22 15.17 -3.48
C PHE A 64 1.15 14.23 -2.72
N ARG A 65 2.34 14.00 -3.28
CA ARG A 65 3.36 13.13 -2.72
C ARG A 65 3.80 13.61 -1.35
N ASP A 66 4.09 14.90 -1.18
CA ASP A 66 4.57 15.44 0.09
C ASP A 66 3.49 15.34 1.17
N ALA A 67 2.25 15.69 0.84
CA ALA A 67 1.13 15.57 1.76
C ALA A 67 0.84 14.10 2.14
N PHE A 68 0.98 13.16 1.20
CA PHE A 68 0.83 11.73 1.49
C PHE A 68 1.94 11.25 2.42
N VAL A 69 3.21 11.57 2.10
CA VAL A 69 4.39 11.18 2.90
C VAL A 69 4.30 11.74 4.31
N GLU A 70 3.89 13.00 4.45
CA GLU A 70 3.70 13.65 5.75
C GLU A 70 2.64 12.95 6.61
N LYS A 71 1.54 12.49 6.00
CA LYS A 71 0.47 11.78 6.73
C LYS A 71 0.87 10.34 7.06
N ALA A 72 1.49 9.63 6.11
CA ALA A 72 1.91 8.25 6.29
C ALA A 72 3.01 8.12 7.37
N SER A 73 4.00 9.02 7.37
CA SER A 73 5.09 8.99 8.36
C SER A 73 4.64 9.28 9.80
N LYS A 74 3.46 9.87 9.98
CA LYS A 74 2.85 10.16 11.30
C LYS A 74 1.96 9.04 11.83
N ILE A 75 1.80 7.94 11.09
CA ILE A 75 1.03 6.78 11.55
C ILE A 75 1.78 6.13 12.72
N ARG A 76 1.17 6.09 13.90
CA ARG A 76 1.75 5.42 15.07
C ARG A 76 1.49 3.94 14.99
N VAL A 77 2.55 3.16 15.17
CA VAL A 77 2.52 1.70 15.13
C VAL A 77 2.67 1.17 16.56
N GLY A 78 1.87 0.19 16.97
CA GLY A 78 1.92 -0.31 18.35
C GLY A 78 0.81 -1.30 18.69
N TYR A 79 0.46 -1.39 19.97
CA TYR A 79 -0.58 -2.32 20.45
C TYR A 79 -1.96 -1.95 19.89
N GLY A 80 -2.67 -2.92 19.31
CA GLY A 80 -3.90 -2.65 18.56
C GLY A 80 -5.12 -2.21 19.39
N LEU A 81 -5.06 -2.32 20.73
CA LEU A 81 -6.12 -1.80 21.62
C LEU A 81 -5.77 -0.42 22.20
N ASP A 82 -4.56 0.10 21.94
CA ASP A 82 -4.21 1.47 22.31
C ASP A 82 -4.87 2.43 21.30
N GLU A 83 -5.77 3.28 21.78
CA GLU A 83 -6.49 4.26 20.95
C GLU A 83 -5.57 5.31 20.31
N SER A 84 -4.35 5.46 20.82
CA SER A 84 -3.34 6.33 20.23
C SER A 84 -2.70 5.71 18.99
N VAL A 85 -2.71 4.38 18.85
CA VAL A 85 -2.10 3.64 17.74
C VAL A 85 -3.07 3.53 16.57
N GLN A 86 -2.58 3.75 15.35
CA GLN A 86 -3.36 3.61 14.13
C GLN A 86 -3.06 2.31 13.36
N MET A 87 -1.91 1.67 13.63
CA MET A 87 -1.51 0.45 12.93
C MET A 87 -0.90 -0.57 13.90
N GLY A 88 -1.46 -1.78 13.90
CA GLY A 88 -0.95 -2.90 14.70
C GLY A 88 0.17 -3.70 14.00
N PRO A 89 0.50 -4.90 14.52
CA PRO A 89 1.41 -5.82 13.86
C PRO A 89 0.75 -6.54 12.68
N VAL A 90 1.56 -7.04 11.74
CA VAL A 90 1.11 -8.07 10.80
C VAL A 90 0.86 -9.39 11.52
N ARG A 91 0.15 -10.32 10.86
CA ARG A 91 -0.33 -11.57 11.49
C ARG A 91 0.77 -12.38 12.20
N ASP A 92 1.91 -12.54 11.55
CA ASP A 92 3.03 -13.34 12.06
C ASP A 92 4.37 -12.93 11.43
N LYS A 93 5.45 -13.52 11.95
CA LYS A 93 6.82 -13.27 11.49
C LYS A 93 7.02 -13.62 10.01
N THR A 94 6.48 -14.75 9.55
CA THR A 94 6.57 -15.19 8.15
C THR A 94 5.92 -14.18 7.22
N LYS A 95 4.83 -13.54 7.67
CA LYS A 95 4.17 -12.48 6.94
C LYS A 95 5.03 -11.22 6.88
N LYS A 96 5.67 -10.82 7.99
CA LYS A 96 6.65 -9.72 8.00
C LYS A 96 7.76 -10.01 7.00
N GLU A 97 8.39 -11.18 7.07
CA GLU A 97 9.48 -11.60 6.17
C GLU A 97 9.05 -11.56 4.70
N ARG A 98 7.83 -12.03 4.39
CA ARG A 98 7.27 -11.94 3.03
C ARG A 98 7.16 -10.49 2.58
N VAL A 99 6.58 -9.60 3.38
CA VAL A 99 6.45 -8.18 3.01
C VAL A 99 7.82 -7.54 2.80
N VAL A 100 8.78 -7.79 3.69
CA VAL A 100 10.17 -7.32 3.53
C VAL A 100 10.77 -7.79 2.21
N SER A 101 10.55 -9.06 1.82
CA SER A 101 11.05 -9.57 0.53
C SER A 101 10.48 -8.82 -0.68
N TYR A 102 9.22 -8.35 -0.61
CA TYR A 102 8.63 -7.52 -1.67
C TYR A 102 9.25 -6.13 -1.69
N ILE A 103 9.57 -5.56 -0.52
CA ILE A 103 10.27 -4.28 -0.43
C ILE A 103 11.64 -4.41 -1.11
N GLU A 104 12.42 -5.46 -0.80
CA GLU A 104 13.71 -5.68 -1.48
C GLU A 104 13.57 -5.85 -2.99
N LYS A 105 12.55 -6.60 -3.45
CA LYS A 105 12.29 -6.77 -4.88
C LYS A 105 11.98 -5.44 -5.55
N GLY A 106 11.15 -4.60 -4.95
CA GLY A 106 10.83 -3.27 -5.46
C GLY A 106 12.08 -2.41 -5.65
N ILE A 107 12.95 -2.37 -4.63
CA ILE A 107 14.24 -1.66 -4.72
C ILE A 107 15.10 -2.22 -5.87
N LYS A 108 15.20 -3.56 -5.96
CA LYS A 108 16.01 -4.24 -6.98
C LYS A 108 15.50 -3.99 -8.41
N GLU A 109 14.18 -3.85 -8.57
CA GLU A 109 13.53 -3.54 -9.85
C GLU A 109 13.62 -2.04 -10.21
N GLY A 110 14.21 -1.22 -9.35
CA GLY A 110 14.45 0.20 -9.61
C GLY A 110 13.37 1.14 -9.09
N ALA A 111 12.42 0.66 -8.29
CA ALA A 111 11.47 1.55 -7.63
C ALA A 111 12.17 2.39 -6.56
N LYS A 112 11.77 3.65 -6.44
CA LYS A 112 12.31 4.57 -5.45
C LYS A 112 11.63 4.35 -4.10
N LEU A 113 12.35 3.86 -3.10
CA LEU A 113 11.84 3.72 -1.74
C LEU A 113 11.83 5.06 -1.03
N THR A 114 10.63 5.63 -0.82
CA THR A 114 10.45 6.96 -0.22
C THR A 114 10.16 6.90 1.27
N LEU A 115 9.38 5.92 1.70
CA LEU A 115 9.20 5.58 3.12
C LEU A 115 9.57 4.11 3.30
N ASP A 116 10.49 3.85 4.23
CA ASP A 116 10.98 2.51 4.52
C ASP A 116 10.37 1.98 5.81
N GLY A 117 9.31 1.18 5.69
CA GLY A 117 8.62 0.57 6.82
C GLY A 117 9.35 -0.62 7.44
N ARG A 118 10.52 -1.04 6.94
CA ARG A 118 11.31 -2.12 7.57
C ARG A 118 11.86 -1.69 8.93
N LYS A 119 12.13 -0.39 9.08
CA LYS A 119 12.48 0.26 10.35
C LYS A 119 11.22 0.92 10.89
N VAL A 120 10.77 0.45 12.05
CA VAL A 120 9.53 0.94 12.65
C VAL A 120 9.78 1.34 14.09
N ASP A 121 9.33 2.55 14.43
CA ASP A 121 9.26 3.00 15.81
C ASP A 121 7.93 2.53 16.38
N ILE A 122 8.00 1.69 17.42
CA ILE A 122 6.83 1.07 18.03
C ILE A 122 6.48 1.86 19.28
N VAL A 123 5.21 2.26 19.40
CA VAL A 123 4.67 2.85 20.63
C VAL A 123 4.56 1.74 21.67
N GLY A 124 5.28 1.91 22.77
CA GLY A 124 5.40 0.94 23.86
C GLY A 124 6.64 0.06 23.76
N ASP A 125 6.77 -0.87 24.70
CA ASP A 125 7.91 -1.81 24.77
C ASP A 125 7.50 -3.18 24.22
N TYR A 126 7.53 -3.32 22.89
CA TYR A 126 7.18 -4.54 22.19
C TYR A 126 8.29 -4.97 21.23
N PRO A 127 8.51 -6.29 21.05
CA PRO A 127 9.47 -6.77 20.08
C PRO A 127 8.98 -6.45 18.66
N ASP A 128 9.90 -6.09 17.78
CA ASP A 128 9.60 -5.72 16.40
C ASP A 128 9.20 -6.91 15.51
N THR A 129 9.16 -8.13 16.04
CA THR A 129 9.09 -9.41 15.31
C THR A 129 7.97 -9.47 14.26
N CYS A 130 6.83 -8.84 14.55
CA CYS A 130 5.66 -8.80 13.65
C CYS A 130 5.28 -7.37 13.26
N PHE A 131 6.10 -6.36 13.55
CA PHE A 131 5.78 -4.97 13.24
C PHE A 131 6.47 -4.51 11.95
N LEU A 132 5.75 -3.67 11.22
CA LEU A 132 6.21 -2.95 10.03
C LEU A 132 5.64 -1.54 10.09
N GLY A 133 6.41 -0.56 9.65
CA GLY A 133 5.98 0.80 9.41
C GLY A 133 5.29 0.95 8.05
N THR A 134 4.83 2.16 7.77
CA THR A 134 4.28 2.50 6.47
C THR A 134 5.38 2.52 5.42
N THR A 135 5.18 1.82 4.30
CA THR A 135 6.10 1.84 3.17
C THR A 135 5.46 2.56 1.98
N LEU A 136 6.27 3.34 1.27
CA LEU A 136 5.88 3.99 0.02
C LEU A 136 6.99 3.84 -1.02
N PHE A 137 6.63 3.28 -2.17
CA PHE A 137 7.44 3.33 -3.39
C PHE A 137 6.94 4.39 -4.36
N GLU A 138 7.85 5.17 -4.90
CA GLU A 138 7.65 6.06 -6.05
C GLU A 138 8.29 5.46 -7.30
N GLU A 139 7.97 6.04 -8.46
CA GLU A 139 8.55 5.65 -9.76
C GLU A 139 8.31 4.16 -10.10
N VAL A 140 7.16 3.64 -9.65
CA VAL A 140 6.78 2.25 -9.89
C VAL A 140 6.28 2.10 -11.33
N ASN A 141 6.80 1.10 -12.02
CA ASN A 141 6.31 0.71 -13.35
C ASN A 141 5.29 -0.44 -13.21
N PRO A 142 4.27 -0.52 -14.08
CA PRO A 142 3.25 -1.58 -14.03
C PRO A 142 3.81 -3.00 -14.16
N ASP A 143 4.98 -3.16 -14.78
CA ASP A 143 5.63 -4.46 -14.96
C ASP A 143 6.37 -4.96 -13.71
N MET A 144 6.59 -4.08 -12.71
CA MET A 144 7.28 -4.43 -11.46
C MET A 144 6.44 -5.41 -10.64
N THR A 145 7.12 -6.31 -9.93
CA THR A 145 6.50 -7.30 -9.06
C THR A 145 5.60 -6.63 -8.01
N ILE A 146 6.04 -5.50 -7.43
CA ILE A 146 5.28 -4.75 -6.41
C ILE A 146 4.01 -4.07 -6.96
N ALA A 147 3.91 -3.88 -8.27
CA ALA A 147 2.72 -3.37 -8.95
C ALA A 147 1.74 -4.51 -9.31
N ARG A 148 2.25 -5.69 -9.65
CA ARG A 148 1.44 -6.83 -10.15
C ARG A 148 0.95 -7.78 -9.06
N GLU A 149 1.79 -8.03 -8.06
CA GLU A 149 1.49 -9.03 -7.03
C GLU A 149 0.86 -8.39 -5.78
N GLU A 150 0.01 -9.18 -5.12
CA GLU A 150 -0.56 -8.82 -3.83
C GLU A 150 0.47 -9.03 -2.71
N ILE A 151 0.94 -7.92 -2.13
CA ILE A 151 1.86 -7.92 -0.98
C ILE A 151 1.11 -8.27 0.31
N PHE A 152 -0.11 -7.72 0.45
CA PHE A 152 -0.98 -7.86 1.62
C PHE A 152 -0.28 -7.42 2.91
N GLY A 153 0.16 -6.17 2.92
CA GLY A 153 0.93 -5.50 3.97
C GLY A 153 0.93 -3.99 3.75
N PRO A 154 1.55 -3.20 4.65
CA PRO A 154 1.44 -1.74 4.66
C PRO A 154 2.39 -1.09 3.63
N VAL A 155 2.19 -1.41 2.34
CA VAL A 155 3.03 -0.96 1.23
C VAL A 155 2.16 -0.27 0.18
N ALA A 156 2.42 1.02 -0.05
CA ALA A 156 1.85 1.81 -1.14
C ALA A 156 2.82 1.89 -2.32
N THR A 157 2.30 1.94 -3.54
CA THR A 157 3.07 2.24 -4.75
C THR A 157 2.45 3.44 -5.48
N PHE A 158 3.30 4.34 -5.96
CA PHE A 158 2.90 5.45 -6.82
C PHE A 158 3.35 5.16 -8.25
N MET A 159 2.37 5.11 -9.13
CA MET A 159 2.55 5.07 -10.58
C MET A 159 2.05 6.37 -11.19
N ARG A 160 2.61 6.76 -12.33
CA ARG A 160 2.19 7.96 -13.07
C ARG A 160 1.65 7.58 -14.44
N ALA A 161 0.47 8.10 -14.77
CA ALA A 161 -0.14 7.94 -16.08
C ALA A 161 -0.39 9.33 -16.70
N LYS A 162 -0.16 9.48 -18.00
CA LYS A 162 -0.43 10.77 -18.68
C LYS A 162 -1.91 11.09 -18.79
N THR A 163 -2.73 10.06 -18.97
CA THR A 163 -4.18 10.16 -19.19
C THR A 163 -4.91 9.11 -18.38
N LEU A 164 -6.21 9.33 -18.19
CA LEU A 164 -7.10 8.37 -17.54
C LEU A 164 -7.14 7.04 -18.33
N ASP A 165 -7.19 7.08 -19.66
CA ASP A 165 -7.12 5.88 -20.52
C ASP A 165 -5.85 5.07 -20.28
N LYS A 166 -4.72 5.75 -20.11
CA LYS A 166 -3.45 5.06 -19.83
C LYS A 166 -3.46 4.44 -18.43
N ALA A 167 -4.07 5.11 -17.45
CA ALA A 167 -4.23 4.60 -16.10
C ALA A 167 -5.07 3.30 -16.07
N TYR A 168 -6.16 3.23 -16.83
CA TYR A 168 -6.97 2.01 -16.93
C TYR A 168 -6.18 0.81 -17.44
N ARG A 169 -5.24 1.03 -18.37
CA ARG A 169 -4.38 -0.04 -18.92
C ARG A 169 -3.33 -0.55 -17.95
N TYR A 170 -3.10 0.10 -16.82
CA TYR A 170 -2.19 -0.40 -15.79
C TYR A 170 -2.84 -1.46 -14.89
N ASN A 171 -4.17 -1.59 -14.96
CA ASN A 171 -4.96 -2.52 -14.16
C ASN A 171 -5.59 -3.65 -15.01
N SER A 172 -5.19 -3.76 -16.28
CA SER A 172 -5.71 -4.73 -17.26
C SER A 172 -4.67 -5.79 -17.60
#